data_AF-A0A1B8EH57-F1
#
_entry.id   AF-A0A1B8EH57-F1
#
_cell.length_a   1.000
_cell.length_b   1.000
_cell.length_c   1.000
_cell.angle_alpha   90.00
_cell.angle_beta   90.00
_cell.angle_gamma   90.00
#
_symmetry.space_group_name_H-M   'P 1'
#
loop_
_entity.id
_entity.type
_entity.pdbx_description
1 polymer ?
#
loop_
_entity_poly.entity_id
_entity_poly.type
_entity_poly.pdbx_seq_one_letter_code
_entity_poly.pdbx_strand_id
1 'polypeptide(L)'
;MSNQQGLLVGGDTSRTAQQVQAALERFFIMNEEYNKVICIGEGCRKAIKAHAVQRHLQRRHSVGGVLSKRIADLIGEEVGWRWRPSNKRLPVNGLGPQKGLEVFMRFQCRFCNELPARTVEEVEHHLYEMHRETEGHTWDEVPVQSWGGEGTYECWVVDERKCSGSKAITEVIQEAAPAEKDAVEEAAPAEKDAVDDAAAEEDTAREMDLKKIPDDVTEE
;
A
#
# COMPACT_ATOMS: atom_id res chain seq x y z
N MET A 1 44.96 -12.66 -26.83
CA MET A 1 44.00 -11.56 -26.57
C MET A 1 42.99 -12.09 -25.56
N SER A 2 43.11 -11.70 -24.29
CA SER A 2 42.24 -12.20 -23.23
C SER A 2 41.03 -11.29 -23.09
N ASN A 3 39.84 -11.83 -23.36
CA ASN A 3 38.57 -11.16 -23.09
C ASN A 3 38.25 -11.27 -21.59
N GLN A 4 38.24 -10.12 -20.92
CA GLN A 4 37.58 -9.96 -19.63
C GLN A 4 36.08 -9.81 -19.88
N GLN A 5 35.26 -10.75 -19.41
CA GLN A 5 33.86 -10.49 -19.13
C GLN A 5 33.70 -10.55 -17.62
N GLY A 6 33.82 -9.38 -17.00
CA GLY A 6 33.51 -9.18 -15.60
C GLY A 6 32.01 -9.29 -15.35
N LEU A 7 31.65 -10.06 -14.33
CA LEU A 7 30.35 -10.06 -13.66
C LEU A 7 29.87 -8.61 -13.41
N LEU A 8 28.82 -8.19 -14.10
CA LEU A 8 28.07 -6.95 -13.83
C LEU A 8 26.73 -7.25 -13.14
N VAL A 9 26.69 -8.18 -12.18
CA VAL A 9 25.42 -8.60 -11.55
C VAL A 9 25.12 -7.85 -10.23
N GLY A 10 26.08 -7.09 -9.68
CA GLY A 10 25.93 -6.42 -8.38
C GLY A 10 25.26 -5.03 -8.38
N GLY A 11 25.29 -4.30 -9.50
CA GLY A 11 24.85 -2.89 -9.53
C GLY A 11 23.33 -2.71 -9.62
N ASP A 12 22.66 -3.55 -10.40
CA ASP A 12 21.24 -3.38 -10.72
C ASP A 12 20.30 -3.82 -9.57
N THR A 13 20.71 -4.80 -8.76
CA THR A 13 19.95 -5.27 -7.61
C THR A 13 19.91 -4.24 -6.49
N SER A 14 21.06 -3.65 -6.14
CA SER A 14 21.18 -2.60 -5.13
C SER A 14 20.38 -1.35 -5.50
N ARG A 15 20.51 -0.89 -6.75
CA ARG A 15 19.73 0.26 -7.26
C ARG A 15 18.23 0.00 -7.23
N THR A 16 17.80 -1.23 -7.55
CA THR A 16 16.38 -1.55 -7.54
C THR A 16 15.83 -1.65 -6.11
N ALA A 17 16.60 -2.18 -5.15
CA ALA A 17 16.21 -2.22 -3.75
C ALA A 17 16.00 -0.80 -3.18
N GLN A 18 16.92 0.13 -3.49
CA GLN A 18 16.79 1.53 -3.11
C GLN A 18 15.55 2.20 -3.73
N GLN A 19 15.24 1.92 -4.99
CA GLN A 19 14.04 2.44 -5.65
C GLN A 19 12.76 1.94 -4.98
N VAL A 20 12.72 0.66 -4.61
CA VAL A 20 11.59 0.06 -3.92
C VAL A 20 11.41 0.67 -2.53
N GLN A 21 12.49 0.82 -1.76
CA GLN A 21 12.44 1.43 -0.43
C GLN A 21 11.98 2.89 -0.49
N ALA A 22 12.57 3.69 -1.39
CA ALA A 22 12.17 5.08 -1.59
C ALA A 22 10.69 5.20 -1.99
N ALA A 23 10.19 4.27 -2.81
CA ALA A 23 8.78 4.23 -3.18
C ALA A 23 7.88 3.83 -2.01
N LEU A 24 8.28 2.88 -1.17
CA LEU A 24 7.55 2.50 0.04
C LEU A 24 7.40 3.69 1.00
N GLU A 25 8.50 4.39 1.28
CA GLU A 25 8.51 5.58 2.15
C GLU A 25 7.68 6.73 1.57
N ARG A 26 7.68 6.87 0.24
CA ARG A 26 6.91 7.90 -0.46
C ARG A 26 5.42 7.63 -0.46
N PHE A 27 5.00 6.37 -0.62
CA PHE A 27 3.60 6.04 -0.89
C PHE A 27 2.86 5.40 0.28
N PHE A 28 3.54 4.83 1.26
CA PHE A 28 2.86 4.01 2.27
C PHE A 28 3.27 4.30 3.71
N ILE A 29 2.31 4.06 4.60
CA ILE A 29 2.48 3.88 6.03
C ILE A 29 1.90 2.52 6.40
N MET A 30 2.66 1.72 7.16
CA MET A 30 2.21 0.46 7.71
C MET A 30 1.65 0.72 9.11
N ASN A 31 0.34 0.54 9.28
CA ASN A 31 -0.31 0.62 10.58
C ASN A 31 -0.46 -0.80 11.13
N GLU A 32 0.49 -1.23 11.95
CA GLU A 32 0.53 -2.55 12.57
C GLU A 32 -0.59 -2.76 13.59
N GLU A 33 -1.02 -1.72 14.31
CA GLU A 33 -2.08 -1.81 15.33
C GLU A 33 -3.41 -2.27 14.73
N TYR A 34 -3.73 -1.77 13.53
CA TYR A 34 -4.97 -2.07 12.82
C TYR A 34 -4.78 -2.95 11.58
N ASN A 35 -3.54 -3.40 11.34
CA ASN A 35 -3.15 -4.17 10.17
C ASN A 35 -3.62 -3.51 8.86
N LYS A 36 -3.30 -2.21 8.68
CA LYS A 36 -3.66 -1.43 7.49
C LYS A 36 -2.42 -0.94 6.75
N VAL A 37 -2.44 -1.09 5.42
CA VAL A 37 -1.49 -0.45 4.51
C VAL A 37 -2.12 0.86 4.06
N ILE A 38 -1.65 1.99 4.57
CA ILE A 38 -2.22 3.31 4.29
C ILE A 38 -1.43 3.95 3.16
N CYS A 39 -2.09 4.26 2.05
CA CYS A 39 -1.48 5.04 1.00
C CYS A 39 -1.50 6.53 1.35
N ILE A 40 -0.32 7.14 1.37
CA ILE A 40 -0.08 8.57 1.63
C ILE A 40 0.31 9.34 0.37
N GLY A 41 0.24 8.69 -0.79
CA GLY A 41 0.44 9.36 -2.07
C GLY A 41 -0.51 10.55 -2.23
N GLU A 42 -0.04 11.58 -2.93
CA GLU A 42 -0.80 12.79 -3.21
C GLU A 42 -2.20 12.44 -3.78
N GLY A 43 -3.25 13.01 -3.16
CA GLY A 43 -4.65 12.77 -3.54
C GLY A 43 -5.23 11.40 -3.17
N CYS A 44 -4.59 10.61 -2.30
CA CYS A 44 -5.06 9.26 -1.94
C CYS A 44 -5.52 9.10 -0.49
N ARG A 45 -4.59 9.22 0.48
CA ARG A 45 -4.83 9.21 1.94
C ARG A 45 -5.84 8.18 2.45
N LYS A 46 -5.69 6.91 2.05
CA LYS A 46 -6.62 5.82 2.43
C LYS A 46 -5.93 4.46 2.54
N ALA A 47 -6.55 3.55 3.29
CA ALA A 47 -6.09 2.17 3.42
C ALA A 47 -6.35 1.35 2.15
N ILE A 48 -5.37 0.55 1.77
CA ILE A 48 -5.37 -0.32 0.59
C ILE A 48 -5.24 -1.77 1.06
N LYS A 49 -5.99 -2.69 0.44
CA LYS A 49 -5.82 -4.12 0.67
C LYS A 49 -4.48 -4.57 0.06
N ALA A 50 -3.72 -5.42 0.74
CA ALA A 50 -2.40 -5.88 0.27
C ALA A 50 -2.43 -6.39 -1.20
N HIS A 51 -3.38 -7.26 -1.54
CA HIS A 51 -3.54 -7.78 -2.91
C HIS A 51 -3.92 -6.72 -3.97
N ALA A 52 -4.35 -5.53 -3.54
CA ALA A 52 -4.75 -4.44 -4.43
C ALA A 52 -3.64 -3.39 -4.63
N VAL A 53 -2.51 -3.48 -3.91
CA VAL A 53 -1.42 -2.50 -3.91
C VAL A 53 -0.86 -2.27 -5.31
N GLN A 54 -0.52 -3.33 -6.05
CA GLN A 54 0.05 -3.19 -7.39
C GLN A 54 -0.87 -2.39 -8.31
N ARG A 55 -2.14 -2.80 -8.39
CA ARG A 55 -3.16 -2.14 -9.22
C ARG A 55 -3.40 -0.70 -8.77
N HIS A 56 -3.38 -0.46 -7.46
CA HIS A 56 -3.56 0.86 -6.88
C HIS A 56 -2.45 1.82 -7.32
N LEU A 57 -1.18 1.43 -7.18
CA LEU A 57 -0.03 2.23 -7.58
C LEU A 57 -0.04 2.55 -9.08
N GLN A 58 -0.38 1.58 -9.92
CA GLN A 58 -0.45 1.79 -11.37
C GLN A 58 -1.55 2.78 -11.77
N ARG A 59 -2.74 2.66 -11.18
CA ARG A 59 -3.90 3.47 -11.58
C ARG A 59 -3.96 4.84 -10.93
N ARG A 60 -3.45 4.99 -9.70
CA ARG A 60 -3.57 6.22 -8.91
C ARG A 60 -2.29 7.03 -8.86
N HIS A 61 -1.14 6.38 -9.02
CA HIS A 61 0.17 7.02 -8.88
C HIS A 61 1.08 6.81 -10.10
N SER A 62 0.55 6.21 -11.18
CA SER A 62 1.27 5.97 -12.44
C SER A 62 2.64 5.30 -12.26
N VAL A 63 2.79 4.45 -11.23
CA VAL A 63 4.04 3.74 -10.96
C VAL A 63 4.21 2.60 -11.97
N GLY A 64 5.41 2.49 -12.54
CA GLY A 64 5.74 1.47 -13.54
C GLY A 64 5.45 0.04 -13.08
N GLY A 65 5.11 -0.83 -14.03
CA GLY A 65 4.63 -2.19 -13.76
C GLY A 65 5.59 -3.06 -12.95
N VAL A 66 6.89 -2.98 -13.24
CA VAL A 66 7.93 -3.76 -12.52
C VAL A 66 8.08 -3.28 -11.08
N LEU A 67 8.18 -1.96 -10.87
CA LEU A 67 8.34 -1.37 -9.54
C LEU A 67 7.10 -1.60 -8.67
N SER A 68 5.91 -1.35 -9.21
CA SER A 68 4.64 -1.58 -8.52
C SER A 68 4.42 -3.03 -8.13
N LYS A 69 4.85 -3.99 -8.97
CA LYS A 69 4.81 -5.42 -8.65
C LYS A 69 5.71 -5.75 -7.46
N ARG A 70 6.99 -5.34 -7.51
CA ARG A 70 7.95 -5.60 -6.42
C ARG A 70 7.49 -5.01 -5.07
N ILE A 71 6.92 -3.80 -5.10
CA ILE A 71 6.35 -3.17 -3.89
C ILE A 71 5.19 -4.00 -3.34
N ALA A 72 4.30 -4.48 -4.22
CA ALA A 72 3.16 -5.29 -3.80
C ALA A 72 3.58 -6.66 -3.25
N ASP A 73 4.61 -7.28 -3.84
CA ASP A 73 5.17 -8.54 -3.36
C ASP A 73 5.74 -8.37 -1.94
N LEU A 74 6.56 -7.34 -1.70
CA LEU A 74 7.10 -7.05 -0.35
C LEU A 74 6.00 -6.75 0.68
N ILE A 75 5.02 -5.93 0.34
CA ILE A 75 3.88 -5.67 1.24
C ILE A 75 3.08 -6.96 1.46
N GLY A 76 2.91 -7.78 0.44
CA GLY A 76 2.23 -9.07 0.52
C GLY A 76 2.94 -10.04 1.46
N GLU A 77 4.26 -10.09 1.44
CA GLU A 77 5.09 -10.88 2.36
C GLU A 77 4.98 -10.35 3.79
N GLU A 78 5.17 -9.05 4.01
CA GLU A 78 5.10 -8.45 5.34
C GLU A 78 3.71 -8.61 5.98
N VAL A 79 2.65 -8.34 5.21
CA VAL A 79 1.25 -8.40 5.68
C VAL A 79 0.75 -9.84 5.76
N GLY A 80 1.06 -10.68 4.77
CA GLY A 80 0.48 -12.02 4.62
C GLY A 80 0.92 -13.00 5.70
N TRP A 81 2.16 -12.92 6.16
CA TRP A 81 2.68 -13.78 7.23
C TRP A 81 2.40 -13.20 8.63
N ARG A 82 2.43 -11.87 8.79
CA ARG A 82 2.39 -11.23 10.10
C ARG A 82 0.98 -10.81 10.53
N TRP A 83 0.10 -10.42 9.60
CA TRP A 83 -1.19 -9.82 9.92
C TRP A 83 -2.34 -10.81 9.69
N ARG A 84 -2.98 -11.29 10.77
CA ARG A 84 -4.15 -12.15 10.61
C ARG A 84 -5.28 -11.39 9.90
N PRO A 85 -6.06 -12.03 8.99
CA PRO A 85 -7.10 -11.37 8.18
C PRO A 85 -8.29 -10.73 8.93
N SER A 86 -8.32 -10.74 10.26
CA SER A 86 -9.48 -10.31 11.05
C SER A 86 -9.48 -8.78 11.27
N ASN A 87 -9.60 -8.01 10.19
CA ASN A 87 -9.32 -6.56 10.20
C ASN A 87 -10.56 -5.68 10.02
N LYS A 88 -11.67 -6.02 10.71
CA LYS A 88 -12.84 -5.14 10.87
C LYS A 88 -12.74 -4.20 12.09
N ARG A 89 -11.63 -4.22 12.83
CA ARG A 89 -11.48 -3.38 14.01
C ARG A 89 -11.38 -1.91 13.59
N LEU A 90 -12.40 -1.12 13.94
CA LEU A 90 -12.31 0.33 13.90
C LEU A 90 -11.59 0.82 15.15
N PRO A 91 -10.81 1.91 15.05
CA PRO A 91 -10.37 2.66 16.21
C PRO A 91 -11.56 3.08 17.06
N VAL A 92 -11.33 3.22 18.36
CA VAL A 92 -12.35 3.74 19.28
C VAL A 92 -12.54 5.23 19.03
N ASN A 93 -13.79 5.72 19.13
CA ASN A 93 -14.09 7.14 19.02
C ASN A 93 -13.32 7.96 20.07
N GLY A 94 -12.89 9.16 19.69
CA GLY A 94 -12.15 10.09 20.54
C GLY A 94 -10.66 9.80 20.69
N LEU A 95 -10.12 8.85 19.91
CA LEU A 95 -8.68 8.69 19.72
C LEU A 95 -8.13 9.77 18.79
N GLY A 96 -6.81 10.01 18.87
CA GLY A 96 -6.14 10.93 17.95
C GLY A 96 -6.20 10.46 16.49
N PRO A 97 -6.09 11.37 15.51
CA PRO A 97 -6.08 11.00 14.10
C PRO A 97 -4.97 10.01 13.76
N GLN A 98 -5.31 8.95 13.04
CA GLN A 98 -4.40 7.98 12.45
C GLN A 98 -3.55 8.64 11.37
N LYS A 99 -2.24 8.40 11.41
CA LYS A 99 -1.28 9.02 10.50
C LYS A 99 -1.55 8.63 9.04
N GLY A 100 -1.48 9.62 8.15
CA GLY A 100 -1.59 9.39 6.70
C GLY A 100 -3.02 9.31 6.15
N LEU A 101 -4.03 9.32 7.02
CA LEU A 101 -5.43 9.43 6.63
C LEU A 101 -5.90 10.87 6.69
N GLU A 102 -6.84 11.21 5.82
CA GLU A 102 -7.52 12.50 5.84
C GLU A 102 -8.59 12.54 6.94
N VAL A 103 -8.67 13.68 7.63
CA VAL A 103 -9.75 14.00 8.57
C VAL A 103 -10.76 14.86 7.80
N PHE A 104 -12.03 14.52 7.93
CA PHE A 104 -13.14 15.27 7.33
C PHE A 104 -14.25 15.46 8.34
N MET A 105 -15.12 16.45 8.10
CA MET A 105 -16.21 16.78 9.02
C MET A 105 -17.45 15.96 8.70
N ARG A 106 -18.18 15.58 9.76
CA ARG A 106 -19.48 14.91 9.71
C ARG A 106 -20.39 15.39 10.82
N PHE A 107 -21.64 14.95 10.80
CA PHE A 107 -22.67 15.40 11.73
C PHE A 107 -23.10 14.29 12.68
N GLN A 108 -22.86 14.46 13.97
CA GLN A 108 -23.21 13.50 15.03
C GLN A 108 -24.52 13.93 15.71
N CYS A 109 -25.47 13.01 15.78
CA CYS A 109 -26.67 13.18 16.61
C CYS A 109 -26.28 13.25 18.09
N ARG A 110 -26.83 14.20 18.86
CA ARG A 110 -26.57 14.32 20.31
C ARG A 110 -27.36 13.35 21.17
N PHE A 111 -28.43 12.76 20.62
CA PHE A 111 -29.34 11.89 21.38
C PHE A 111 -28.96 10.41 21.30
N CYS A 112 -28.14 10.02 20.34
CA CYS A 112 -27.72 8.64 20.15
C CYS A 112 -26.28 8.56 19.64
N ASN A 113 -25.72 7.35 19.69
CA ASN A 113 -24.37 7.05 19.21
C ASN A 113 -24.39 6.37 17.83
N GLU A 114 -25.40 6.64 16.99
CA GLU A 114 -25.37 6.20 15.59
C GLU A 114 -24.20 6.85 14.84
N LEU A 115 -23.82 6.24 13.72
CA LEU A 115 -22.69 6.70 12.92
C LEU A 115 -22.89 8.16 12.46
N PRO A 116 -21.84 8.99 12.48
CA PRO A 116 -21.91 10.36 11.97
C PRO A 116 -22.42 10.41 10.52
N ALA A 117 -23.44 11.24 10.30
CA ALA A 117 -24.04 11.50 9.00
C ALA A 117 -23.09 12.31 8.10
N ARG A 118 -23.23 12.14 6.79
CA ARG A 118 -22.38 12.83 5.79
C ARG A 118 -22.87 14.24 5.51
N THR A 119 -24.18 14.46 5.61
CA THR A 119 -24.81 15.75 5.32
C THR A 119 -25.72 16.17 6.45
N VAL A 120 -26.06 17.47 6.46
CA VAL A 120 -27.01 18.03 7.43
C VAL A 120 -28.39 17.41 7.24
N GLU A 121 -28.82 17.21 6.00
CA GLU A 121 -30.12 16.62 5.68
C GLU A 121 -30.22 15.18 6.20
N GLU A 122 -29.13 14.40 6.13
CA GLU A 122 -29.10 13.04 6.67
C GLU A 122 -29.27 13.03 8.20
N VAL A 123 -28.61 13.93 8.94
CA VAL A 123 -28.75 13.99 10.42
C VAL A 123 -30.10 14.56 10.84
N GLU A 124 -30.62 15.57 10.14
CA GLU A 124 -31.94 16.14 10.40
C GLU A 124 -33.06 15.13 10.13
N HIS A 125 -32.94 14.36 9.05
CA HIS A 125 -33.88 13.26 8.78
C HIS A 125 -33.82 12.19 9.88
N HIS A 126 -32.63 11.80 10.33
CA HIS A 126 -32.48 10.88 11.46
C HIS A 126 -33.13 11.44 12.74
N LEU A 127 -32.90 12.71 13.07
CA LEU A 127 -33.49 13.37 14.23
C LEU A 127 -35.02 13.38 14.19
N TYR A 128 -35.60 13.66 13.01
CA TYR A 128 -37.03 13.64 12.80
C TYR A 128 -37.62 12.24 13.00
N GLU A 129 -37.05 11.22 12.35
CA GLU A 129 -37.58 9.86 12.35
C GLU A 129 -37.37 9.14 13.70
N MET A 130 -36.18 9.28 14.29
CA MET A 130 -35.76 8.48 15.45
C MET A 130 -36.00 9.19 16.78
N HIS A 131 -35.93 10.53 16.80
CA HIS A 131 -36.04 11.32 18.03
C HIS A 131 -37.27 12.22 18.07
N ARG A 132 -37.96 12.42 16.94
CA ARG A 132 -39.11 13.34 16.79
C ARG A 132 -38.80 14.78 17.19
N GLU A 133 -37.53 15.15 17.13
CA GLU A 133 -37.04 16.49 17.43
C GLU A 133 -36.93 17.28 16.13
N THR A 134 -37.51 18.48 16.11
CA THR A 134 -37.58 19.34 14.91
C THR A 134 -37.04 20.75 15.14
N GLU A 135 -36.69 21.08 16.39
CA GLU A 135 -36.29 22.43 16.75
C GLU A 135 -34.92 22.43 17.46
N GLY A 136 -34.02 23.29 16.98
CA GLY A 136 -32.68 23.50 17.54
C GLY A 136 -31.58 22.69 16.85
N HIS A 137 -30.35 23.21 16.88
CA HIS A 137 -29.13 22.51 16.44
C HIS A 137 -28.84 21.37 17.42
N THR A 138 -29.48 20.23 17.20
CA THR A 138 -29.42 19.02 18.04
C THR A 138 -28.37 18.01 17.56
N TRP A 139 -27.47 18.46 16.68
CA TRP A 139 -26.33 17.72 16.18
C TRP A 139 -25.04 18.52 16.36
N ASP A 140 -23.92 17.81 16.40
CA ASP A 140 -22.57 18.38 16.46
C ASP A 140 -21.80 18.09 15.18
N GLU A 141 -21.05 19.08 14.68
CA GLU A 141 -20.02 18.80 13.69
C GLU A 141 -18.84 18.12 14.39
N VAL A 142 -18.50 16.92 13.93
CA VAL A 142 -17.43 16.10 14.49
C VAL A 142 -16.39 15.77 13.42
N PRO A 143 -15.09 15.90 13.73
CA PRO A 143 -14.05 15.43 12.83
C PRO A 143 -13.99 13.90 12.89
N VAL A 144 -13.93 13.27 11.72
CA VAL A 144 -13.89 11.82 11.59
C VAL A 144 -12.77 11.39 10.65
N GLN A 145 -12.35 10.13 10.79
CA GLN A 145 -11.52 9.43 9.81
C GLN A 145 -12.19 8.13 9.41
N SER A 146 -11.76 7.60 8.26
CA SER A 146 -12.17 6.29 7.79
C SER A 146 -11.01 5.59 7.10
N TRP A 147 -11.08 4.25 7.05
CA TRP A 147 -10.08 3.49 6.30
C TRP A 147 -10.21 3.70 4.79
N GLY A 148 -11.40 3.91 4.26
CA GLY A 148 -11.64 4.01 2.82
C GLY A 148 -11.69 5.44 2.25
N GLY A 149 -11.57 6.46 3.10
CA GLY A 149 -11.79 7.85 2.75
C GLY A 149 -13.26 8.26 2.87
N GLU A 150 -13.52 9.54 2.59
CA GLU A 150 -14.80 10.24 2.84
C GLU A 150 -16.06 9.51 2.34
N GLY A 151 -15.95 8.76 1.24
CA GLY A 151 -17.09 8.03 0.66
C GLY A 151 -17.54 6.78 1.42
N THR A 152 -16.89 6.40 2.52
CA THR A 152 -17.20 5.17 3.27
C THR A 152 -18.03 5.42 4.54
N TYR A 153 -18.82 4.44 4.95
CA TYR A 153 -19.65 4.51 6.16
C TYR A 153 -18.89 4.09 7.43
N GLU A 154 -17.83 3.31 7.28
CA GLU A 154 -16.98 2.86 8.39
C GLU A 154 -16.02 3.99 8.80
N CYS A 155 -16.53 4.94 9.59
CA CYS A 155 -15.77 6.04 10.15
C CYS A 155 -15.77 6.00 11.68
N TRP A 156 -14.79 6.66 12.29
CA TRP A 156 -14.70 6.89 13.73
C TRP A 156 -14.43 8.37 13.99
N VAL A 157 -14.97 8.88 15.09
CA VAL A 157 -14.74 10.25 15.55
C VAL A 157 -13.33 10.36 16.09
N VAL A 158 -12.59 11.38 15.67
CA VAL A 158 -11.23 11.64 16.13
C VAL A 158 -11.17 12.84 17.06
N ASP A 159 -10.22 12.84 17.97
CA ASP A 159 -9.89 13.99 18.80
C ASP A 159 -8.61 14.63 18.25
N GLU A 160 -8.76 15.68 17.45
CA GLU A 160 -7.63 16.37 16.81
C GLU A 160 -6.63 16.98 17.80
N ARG A 161 -7.00 17.11 19.08
CA ARG A 161 -6.09 17.58 20.13
C ARG A 161 -5.10 16.50 20.57
N LYS A 162 -5.33 15.24 20.17
CA LYS A 162 -4.47 14.09 20.49
C LYS A 162 -3.69 13.66 19.25
N CYS A 163 -2.39 13.43 19.39
CA CYS A 163 -1.57 12.80 18.34
C CYS A 163 -1.58 11.27 18.54
N SER A 164 -1.99 10.50 17.51
CA SER A 164 -1.80 9.04 17.53
C SER A 164 -0.40 8.68 17.01
N GLY A 165 0.35 7.89 17.77
CA GLY A 165 1.74 7.55 17.45
C GLY A 165 1.85 6.38 16.46
N SER A 166 1.87 6.66 15.15
CA SER A 166 2.24 5.64 14.14
C SER A 166 3.74 5.73 13.80
N LYS A 167 4.46 4.61 13.91
CA LYS A 167 5.89 4.47 13.59
C LYS A 167 6.15 4.53 12.08
N ALA A 168 7.33 5.01 11.68
CA ALA A 168 7.79 5.03 10.29
C ALA A 168 8.49 3.73 9.91
N ILE A 169 8.46 3.37 8.62
CA ILE A 169 8.94 2.08 8.04
C ILE A 169 10.41 1.76 8.38
N THR A 170 11.23 2.78 8.69
CA THR A 170 12.67 2.64 8.96
C THR A 170 13.02 1.72 10.13
N GLU A 171 12.11 1.48 11.08
CA GLU A 171 12.37 0.57 12.21
C GLU A 171 12.25 -0.92 11.86
N VAL A 172 11.57 -1.29 10.76
CA VAL A 172 11.29 -2.71 10.44
C VAL A 172 12.39 -3.33 9.57
N ILE A 173 13.06 -2.53 8.73
CA ILE A 173 14.05 -3.04 7.77
C ILE A 173 15.41 -3.37 8.45
N GLN A 174 15.70 -2.81 9.62
CA GLN A 174 16.95 -3.11 10.34
C GLN A 174 16.95 -4.49 11.03
N GLU A 175 15.80 -5.14 11.23
CA GLU A 175 15.72 -6.46 11.90
C GLU A 175 15.88 -7.65 10.94
N ALA A 176 15.88 -7.42 9.62
CA ALA A 176 15.95 -8.47 8.60
C ALA A 176 17.34 -8.68 7.99
N ALA A 177 18.38 -7.99 8.47
CA ALA A 177 19.76 -8.22 8.04
C ALA A 177 20.37 -9.39 8.84
N PRO A 178 20.72 -10.54 8.21
CA PRO A 178 21.43 -11.59 8.91
C PRO A 178 22.82 -11.08 9.33
N ALA A 179 23.15 -11.27 10.60
CA ALA A 179 24.50 -11.13 11.10
C ALA A 179 25.38 -12.24 10.48
N GLU A 180 25.97 -11.97 9.33
CA GLU A 180 27.09 -12.76 8.82
C GLU A 180 28.29 -12.48 9.73
N LYS A 181 28.62 -13.47 10.58
CA LYS A 181 29.90 -13.52 11.27
C LYS A 181 30.89 -14.25 10.37
N ASP A 182 31.96 -13.53 10.08
CA ASP A 182 33.18 -13.99 9.44
C ASP A 182 33.72 -15.31 9.99
N ALA A 183 34.14 -16.19 9.09
CA ALA A 183 35.27 -17.10 9.30
C ALA A 183 35.96 -17.34 7.96
N VAL A 184 37.02 -16.57 7.73
CA VAL A 184 38.04 -16.78 6.69
C VAL A 184 39.02 -17.83 7.19
N GLU A 185 39.28 -18.88 6.40
CA GLU A 185 40.58 -19.56 6.44
C GLU A 185 40.95 -20.10 5.03
N GLU A 186 42.18 -19.80 4.62
CA GLU A 186 42.82 -20.08 3.34
C GLU A 186 43.09 -21.58 3.09
N ALA A 187 43.12 -21.99 1.81
CA ALA A 187 44.33 -22.48 1.11
C ALA A 187 43.99 -23.11 -0.26
N ALA A 188 44.79 -22.79 -1.28
CA ALA A 188 44.81 -23.40 -2.62
C ALA A 188 45.87 -24.54 -2.70
N PRO A 189 46.30 -25.09 -3.87
CA PRO A 189 45.70 -25.23 -5.22
C PRO A 189 45.87 -26.66 -5.84
N ALA A 190 45.54 -26.80 -7.15
CA ALA A 190 45.97 -27.80 -8.18
C ALA A 190 44.84 -28.70 -8.72
N GLU A 191 44.78 -29.19 -9.96
CA GLU A 191 45.32 -28.93 -11.31
C GLU A 191 44.49 -29.86 -12.25
N LYS A 192 44.50 -29.60 -13.57
CA LYS A 192 44.24 -30.53 -14.72
C LYS A 192 42.77 -30.91 -14.99
N ASP A 193 42.30 -31.15 -16.21
CA ASP A 193 42.75 -30.99 -17.60
C ASP A 193 41.49 -31.29 -18.47
N ALA A 194 41.40 -30.69 -19.67
CA ALA A 194 40.87 -31.28 -20.93
C ALA A 194 39.39 -31.79 -21.01
N VAL A 195 38.59 -31.71 -22.09
CA VAL A 195 38.72 -31.38 -23.54
C VAL A 195 37.31 -31.58 -24.20
N ASP A 196 37.06 -30.90 -25.34
CA ASP A 196 36.08 -31.16 -26.45
C ASP A 196 34.53 -31.07 -26.20
N ASP A 197 33.63 -30.65 -27.11
CA ASP A 197 33.66 -30.20 -28.52
C ASP A 197 32.31 -29.51 -28.88
N ALA A 198 32.29 -28.83 -30.05
CA ALA A 198 31.21 -28.66 -31.04
C ALA A 198 29.95 -27.83 -30.71
N ALA A 199 29.75 -26.66 -31.36
CA ALA A 199 28.98 -26.44 -32.62
C ALA A 199 27.54 -25.95 -32.31
N ALA A 200 26.82 -25.11 -33.06
CA ALA A 200 26.95 -24.26 -34.24
C ALA A 200 25.67 -23.37 -34.28
N GLU A 201 25.70 -22.25 -35.02
CA GLU A 201 24.63 -21.54 -35.80
C GLU A 201 23.14 -21.68 -35.37
N GLU A 202 22.28 -20.65 -35.27
CA GLU A 202 21.61 -19.85 -36.31
C GLU A 202 20.60 -18.95 -35.52
N ASP A 203 20.46 -17.65 -35.75
CA ASP A 203 19.70 -16.97 -36.80
C ASP A 203 18.15 -16.95 -36.63
N THR A 204 17.61 -15.80 -37.01
CA THR A 204 16.26 -15.47 -37.47
C THR A 204 15.21 -14.87 -36.52
N ALA A 205 14.76 -13.71 -37.00
CA ALA A 205 13.62 -12.91 -36.62
C ALA A 205 12.26 -13.59 -36.90
N ARG A 206 11.22 -13.11 -36.20
CA ARG A 206 9.83 -12.96 -36.69
C ARG A 206 9.04 -12.18 -35.64
N GLU A 207 8.65 -10.94 -35.89
CA GLU A 207 7.52 -10.48 -36.70
C GLU A 207 6.14 -10.80 -36.08
N MET A 208 5.55 -9.71 -35.56
CA MET A 208 4.15 -9.28 -35.54
C MET A 208 3.02 -10.32 -35.63
N ASP A 209 2.04 -10.20 -34.73
CA ASP A 209 0.65 -10.36 -35.12
C ASP A 209 -0.29 -9.50 -34.24
N LEU A 210 -0.77 -8.41 -34.86
CA LEU A 210 -1.80 -7.50 -34.37
C LEU A 210 -3.15 -8.00 -34.88
N LYS A 211 -3.96 -8.59 -34.00
CA LYS A 211 -5.37 -8.95 -34.23
C LYS A 211 -6.09 -8.67 -32.91
N LYS A 212 -7.28 -8.09 -32.82
CA LYS A 212 -8.30 -7.64 -33.77
C LYS A 212 -9.25 -6.81 -32.88
N ILE A 213 -9.63 -5.61 -33.29
CA ILE A 213 -10.77 -4.89 -32.70
C ILE A 213 -11.99 -5.27 -33.53
N PRO A 214 -13.08 -5.77 -32.94
CA PRO A 214 -14.40 -5.63 -33.53
C PRO A 214 -15.07 -4.40 -32.93
N ASP A 215 -15.24 -3.38 -33.77
CA ASP A 215 -16.36 -2.46 -33.69
C ASP A 215 -17.63 -3.29 -33.89
N ASP A 216 -18.60 -3.15 -32.99
CA ASP A 216 -19.99 -3.30 -33.42
C ASP A 216 -20.91 -2.34 -32.68
N VAL A 217 -21.67 -1.66 -33.52
CA VAL A 217 -22.65 -0.61 -33.30
C VAL A 217 -24.00 -1.29 -33.47
N THR A 218 -24.92 -1.11 -32.53
CA THR A 218 -26.34 -1.03 -32.89
C THR A 218 -27.08 -0.27 -31.80
N GLU A 219 -27.53 0.92 -32.18
CA GLU A 219 -28.63 1.64 -31.56
C GLU A 219 -29.93 1.02 -32.06
N GLU A 220 -30.82 0.66 -31.14
CA GLU A 220 -32.27 0.66 -31.33
C GLU A 220 -32.97 0.95 -30.00
#